data_AF-A0A1S4B537-F1
#
_entry.id   AF-A0A1S4B537-F1
#
_cell.length_a   1.000
_cell.length_b   1.000
_cell.length_c   1.000
_cell.angle_alpha   90.00
_cell.angle_beta   90.00
_cell.angle_gamma   90.00
#
_symmetry.space_group_name_H-M   'P 1'
#
loop_
_entity.id
_entity.type
_entity.pdbx_description
1 polymer ?
#
loop_
_entity_poly.entity_id
_entity_poly.type
_entity_poly.pdbx_seq_one_letter_code
_entity_poly.pdbx_strand_id
1 'polypeptide(L)'
;MDWRKMDTKDDLWTYTKLKYDIPDAAKTWTLFSIGSAWRRHKNQLKKYYYDAYQNDEVRMTKRPDYITEYQFKELLKYWSSDKPQRSSEIHKENRKKLTDPYTAGKTSFVVIRNELEKTKEPVSLKEIFVATRARKPGRVYKDSDENTTSKIAEMKKIETQQSVDGSQSVDAFSSVMGPEHPGRLRLYG
;
A
#
# COMPACT_ATOMS: atom_id res chain seq x y z
N MET A 1 20.13 14.00 24.22
CA MET A 1 19.47 14.89 23.23
C MET A 1 18.37 14.11 22.52
N ASP A 2 17.14 14.64 22.44
CA ASP A 2 16.01 14.00 21.74
C ASP A 2 15.86 14.64 20.34
N TRP A 3 15.89 13.82 19.30
CA TRP A 3 15.76 14.27 17.90
C TRP A 3 14.40 14.92 17.61
N ARG A 4 13.39 14.66 18.45
CA ARG A 4 12.06 15.27 18.36
C ARG A 4 12.06 16.76 18.71
N LYS A 5 13.13 17.25 19.34
CA LYS A 5 13.32 18.65 19.71
C LYS A 5 14.17 19.43 18.68
N MET A 6 14.51 18.81 17.55
CA MET A 6 15.31 19.42 16.49
C MET A 6 14.37 20.00 15.42
N ASP A 7 14.61 21.25 15.04
CA ASP A 7 13.72 21.98 14.15
C ASP A 7 14.17 21.92 12.68
N THR A 8 15.48 21.76 12.40
CA THR A 8 15.99 21.76 11.03
C THR A 8 16.56 20.40 10.58
N LYS A 9 16.58 20.19 9.25
CA LYS A 9 17.23 19.02 8.65
C LYS A 9 18.73 19.00 8.90
N ASP A 10 19.37 20.15 9.00
CA ASP A 10 20.80 20.25 9.25
C ASP A 10 21.15 19.97 10.71
N ASP A 11 20.29 20.32 11.67
CA ASP A 11 20.43 19.88 13.07
C ASP A 11 20.34 18.36 13.17
N LEU A 12 19.36 17.76 12.51
CA LEU A 12 19.19 16.31 12.44
C LEU A 12 20.39 15.63 11.81
N TRP A 13 20.94 16.21 10.73
CA TRP A 13 22.13 15.68 10.07
C TRP A 13 23.37 15.76 10.97
N THR A 14 23.61 16.92 11.57
CA THR A 14 24.74 17.16 12.48
C THR A 14 24.69 16.22 13.67
N TYR A 15 23.51 16.07 14.29
CA TYR A 15 23.31 15.13 15.39
C TYR A 15 23.52 13.68 14.98
N THR A 16 23.08 13.30 13.78
CA THR A 16 23.25 11.92 13.30
C THR A 16 24.73 11.61 13.05
N LYS A 17 25.48 12.54 12.45
CA LYS A 17 26.94 12.44 12.31
C LYS A 17 27.68 12.39 13.65
N LEU A 18 27.20 13.13 14.65
CA LEU A 18 27.80 13.08 15.99
C LEU A 18 27.65 11.69 16.63
N LYS A 19 26.57 10.98 16.32
CA LYS A 19 26.28 9.66 16.90
C LYS A 19 26.83 8.49 16.10
N TYR A 20 27.01 8.65 14.80
CA TYR A 20 27.35 7.59 13.88
C TYR A 20 28.38 8.09 12.88
N ASP A 21 29.37 7.26 12.58
CA ASP A 21 30.32 7.54 11.52
C ASP A 21 29.66 7.29 10.16
N ILE A 22 29.03 8.33 9.60
CA ILE A 22 28.29 8.28 8.34
C ILE A 22 28.94 9.20 7.33
N PRO A 23 29.32 8.70 6.13
CA PRO A 23 29.90 9.53 5.09
C PRO A 23 28.88 10.53 4.52
N ASP A 24 29.35 11.68 4.05
CA ASP A 24 28.49 12.72 3.46
C ASP A 24 27.67 12.23 2.26
N ALA A 25 28.22 11.27 1.49
CA ALA A 25 27.51 10.62 0.39
C ALA A 25 26.16 9.99 0.83
N ALA A 26 26.03 9.60 2.11
CA ALA A 26 24.82 9.03 2.67
C ALA A 26 23.85 10.06 3.28
N LYS A 27 24.12 11.38 3.20
CA LYS A 27 23.25 12.44 3.77
C LYS A 27 21.81 12.31 3.27
N THR A 28 21.62 12.14 1.96
CA THR A 28 20.30 12.04 1.33
C THR A 28 19.52 10.83 1.86
N TRP A 29 20.15 9.65 1.88
CA TRP A 29 19.52 8.42 2.38
C TRP A 29 19.21 8.50 3.88
N THR A 30 20.10 9.13 4.65
CA THR A 30 19.92 9.32 6.10
C THR A 30 18.73 10.23 6.39
N LEU A 31 18.65 11.39 5.72
CA LEU A 31 17.53 12.32 5.86
C LEU A 31 16.20 11.69 5.39
N PHE A 32 16.22 10.85 4.36
CA PHE A 32 15.06 10.08 3.93
C PHE A 32 14.59 9.10 5.01
N SER A 33 15.52 8.40 5.66
CA SER A 33 15.25 7.47 6.75
C SER A 33 14.68 8.18 7.98
N ILE A 34 15.27 9.31 8.37
CA ILE A 34 14.76 10.19 9.45
C ILE A 34 13.35 10.69 9.11
N GLY A 35 13.12 11.17 7.88
CA GLY A 35 11.80 11.60 7.43
C GLY A 35 10.76 10.48 7.48
N SER A 36 11.15 9.24 7.21
CA SER A 36 10.28 8.06 7.33
C SER A 36 9.95 7.74 8.80
N ALA A 37 10.93 7.85 9.71
CA ALA A 37 10.70 7.73 11.15
C ALA A 37 9.76 8.83 11.66
N TRP A 38 9.94 10.07 11.22
CA TRP A 38 9.07 11.19 11.57
C TRP A 38 7.63 11.00 11.08
N ARG A 39 7.43 10.52 9.84
CA ARG A 39 6.08 10.18 9.33
C ARG A 39 5.41 9.12 10.19
N ARG A 40 6.13 8.06 10.57
CA ARG A 40 5.60 7.00 11.46
C ARG A 40 5.24 7.57 12.83
N HIS A 41 6.09 8.41 13.40
CA HIS A 41 5.86 9.05 14.69
C HIS A 41 4.60 9.92 14.65
N LYS A 42 4.47 10.82 13.67
CA LYS A 42 3.27 11.66 13.51
C LYS A 42 2.00 10.84 13.33
N ASN A 43 2.05 9.71 12.60
CA ASN A 43 0.91 8.83 12.46
C ASN A 43 0.48 8.20 13.81
N GLN A 44 1.44 7.75 14.61
CA GLN A 44 1.17 7.23 15.96
C GLN A 44 0.60 8.33 16.87
N LEU A 45 1.18 9.54 16.81
CA LEU A 45 0.68 10.67 17.58
C LEU A 45 -0.76 11.02 17.20
N LYS A 46 -1.06 11.08 15.91
CA LYS A 46 -2.42 11.32 15.44
C LYS A 46 -3.38 10.28 15.99
N LYS A 47 -3.04 8.99 15.88
CA LYS A 47 -3.88 7.88 16.36
C LYS A 47 -4.19 8.00 17.87
N TYR A 48 -3.17 8.24 18.70
CA TYR A 48 -3.32 8.18 20.15
C TYR A 48 -3.74 9.49 20.81
N TYR A 49 -3.49 10.64 20.17
CA TYR A 49 -3.71 11.95 20.78
C TYR A 49 -4.61 12.88 19.97
N TYR A 50 -4.83 12.63 18.67
CA TYR A 50 -5.80 13.40 17.88
C TYR A 50 -7.11 12.63 17.70
N ASP A 51 -7.05 11.45 17.10
CA ASP A 51 -8.22 10.62 16.79
C ASP A 51 -8.88 10.04 18.06
N ALA A 52 -8.14 9.95 19.18
CA ALA A 52 -8.62 9.39 20.44
C ALA A 52 -9.53 10.33 21.26
N TYR A 53 -9.48 11.64 20.98
CA TYR A 53 -10.23 12.66 21.72
C TYR A 53 -10.98 13.58 20.77
N GLN A 54 -12.13 14.09 21.20
CA GLN A 54 -12.99 14.90 20.32
C GLN A 54 -12.53 16.35 20.18
N ASN A 55 -12.05 16.96 21.27
CA ASN A 55 -11.81 18.40 21.33
C ASN A 55 -10.35 18.75 21.59
N ASP A 56 -9.87 19.84 20.98
CA ASP A 56 -8.45 20.26 21.05
C ASP A 56 -8.00 20.61 22.47
N GLU A 57 -8.89 21.14 23.31
CA GLU A 57 -8.59 21.40 24.72
C GLU A 57 -8.20 20.11 25.46
N VAL A 58 -8.96 19.03 25.26
CA VAL A 58 -8.66 17.72 25.85
C VAL A 58 -7.37 17.14 25.25
N ARG A 59 -7.16 17.30 23.94
CA ARG A 59 -5.92 16.86 23.28
C ARG A 59 -4.69 17.56 23.86
N MET A 60 -4.79 18.87 24.11
CA MET A 60 -3.72 19.68 24.71
C MET A 60 -3.39 19.25 26.14
N THR A 61 -4.41 18.96 26.97
CA THR A 61 -4.17 18.44 28.33
C THR A 61 -3.54 17.06 28.36
N LYS A 62 -3.81 16.23 27.33
CA LYS A 62 -3.25 14.88 27.16
C LYS A 62 -1.98 14.84 26.30
N ARG A 63 -1.41 15.99 25.97
CA ARG A 63 -0.18 16.10 25.16
C ARG A 63 0.95 15.28 25.81
N PRO A 64 1.75 14.55 25.01
CA PRO A 64 2.95 13.89 25.54
C PRO A 64 4.02 14.89 26.00
N ASP A 65 4.64 14.62 27.16
CA ASP A 65 5.65 15.50 27.78
C ASP A 65 6.88 15.75 26.90
N TYR A 66 7.22 14.79 26.03
CA TYR A 66 8.37 14.91 25.14
C TYR A 66 8.13 15.80 23.91
N ILE A 67 6.89 16.28 23.68
CA ILE A 67 6.54 17.19 22.58
C ILE A 67 6.32 18.58 23.15
N THR A 68 6.97 19.58 22.56
CA THR A 68 6.76 20.97 22.95
C THR A 68 5.32 21.42 22.68
N GLU A 69 4.83 22.38 23.45
CA GLU A 69 3.44 22.81 23.35
C GLU A 69 3.17 23.43 21.96
N TYR A 70 4.12 24.23 21.50
CA TYR A 70 4.11 24.84 20.17
C TYR A 70 4.03 23.81 19.05
N GLN A 71 4.91 22.81 19.05
CA GLN A 71 4.90 21.76 18.02
C GLN A 71 3.58 20.97 18.02
N PHE A 72 3.02 20.69 19.20
CA PHE A 72 1.76 19.97 19.30
C PHE A 72 0.57 20.80 18.78
N LYS A 73 0.49 22.10 19.11
CA LYS A 73 -0.52 23.02 18.56
C LYS A 73 -0.46 23.08 17.03
N GLU A 74 0.74 23.19 16.46
CA GLU A 74 0.93 23.17 15.00
C GLU A 74 0.46 21.84 14.37
N LEU A 75 0.70 20.71 15.06
CA LEU A 75 0.19 19.41 14.60
C LEU A 75 -1.33 19.32 14.64
N LEU A 76 -1.99 19.82 15.69
CA LEU A 76 -3.45 19.86 15.77
C LEU A 76 -4.03 20.68 14.61
N LYS A 77 -3.50 21.89 14.37
CA LYS A 77 -3.87 22.75 13.23
C LYS A 77 -3.64 22.06 11.88
N TYR A 78 -2.52 21.35 11.74
CA TYR A 78 -2.24 20.60 10.52
C TYR A 78 -3.25 19.46 10.30
N TRP A 79 -3.58 18.68 11.33
CA TRP A 79 -4.52 17.55 11.19
C TRP A 79 -5.99 17.97 11.04
N SER A 80 -6.36 19.14 11.56
CA SER A 80 -7.68 19.73 11.34
C SER A 80 -7.82 20.40 9.98
N SER A 81 -6.72 20.66 9.27
CA SER A 81 -6.77 21.30 7.95
C SER A 81 -7.37 20.42 6.85
N ASP A 82 -8.09 21.05 5.91
CA ASP A 82 -8.79 20.39 4.81
C ASP A 82 -7.91 19.51 3.93
N LYS A 83 -6.72 19.99 3.56
CA LYS A 83 -5.85 19.33 2.57
C LYS A 83 -5.48 17.88 2.98
N PRO A 84 -4.92 17.62 4.17
CA PRO A 84 -4.65 16.26 4.63
C PRO A 84 -5.91 15.44 4.89
N GLN A 85 -7.03 16.05 5.28
CA GLN A 85 -8.32 15.34 5.45
C GLN A 85 -8.86 14.83 4.11
N ARG A 86 -9.01 15.70 3.12
CA ARG A 86 -9.43 15.34 1.75
C ARG A 86 -8.51 14.27 1.15
N SER A 87 -7.20 14.45 1.30
CA SER A 87 -6.23 13.45 0.84
C SER A 87 -6.44 12.11 1.53
N SER A 88 -6.69 12.10 2.84
CA SER A 88 -6.97 10.87 3.58
C SER A 88 -8.26 10.19 3.13
N GLU A 89 -9.31 10.93 2.81
CA GLU A 89 -10.59 10.39 2.33
C GLU A 89 -10.43 9.74 0.96
N ILE A 90 -9.80 10.46 0.01
CA ILE A 90 -9.48 9.94 -1.33
C ILE A 90 -8.66 8.65 -1.22
N HIS A 91 -7.63 8.62 -0.36
CA HIS A 91 -6.83 7.40 -0.19
C HIS A 91 -7.62 6.25 0.44
N LYS A 92 -8.53 6.52 1.39
CA LYS A 92 -9.42 5.49 1.95
C LYS A 92 -10.34 4.92 0.88
N GLU A 93 -10.95 5.76 0.05
CA GLU A 93 -11.80 5.33 -1.07
C GLU A 93 -11.02 4.53 -2.11
N ASN A 94 -9.84 5.02 -2.51
CA ASN A 94 -8.99 4.30 -3.45
C ASN A 94 -8.51 2.96 -2.87
N ARG A 95 -8.26 2.87 -1.56
CA ARG A 95 -7.94 1.60 -0.91
C ARG A 95 -9.12 0.63 -0.93
N LYS A 96 -10.37 1.10 -0.76
CA LYS A 96 -11.58 0.26 -0.86
C LYS A 96 -11.78 -0.31 -2.27
N LYS A 97 -11.30 0.37 -3.32
CA LYS A 97 -11.37 -0.12 -4.71
C LYS A 97 -10.42 -1.30 -4.99
N LEU A 98 -9.45 -1.57 -4.12
CA LEU A 98 -8.60 -2.76 -4.22
C LEU A 98 -9.37 -4.00 -3.76
N THR A 99 -10.00 -4.69 -4.71
CA THR A 99 -10.94 -5.78 -4.43
C THR A 99 -10.40 -7.19 -4.76
N ASP A 100 -9.27 -7.29 -5.47
CA ASP A 100 -8.61 -8.55 -5.84
C ASP A 100 -7.11 -8.50 -5.53
N PRO A 101 -6.71 -8.51 -4.24
CA PRO A 101 -5.32 -8.33 -3.84
C PRO A 101 -4.44 -9.51 -4.28
N TYR A 102 -3.20 -9.19 -4.66
CA TYR A 102 -2.14 -10.18 -4.91
C TYR A 102 -1.80 -10.96 -3.64
N THR A 103 -1.64 -12.28 -3.74
CA THR A 103 -1.45 -13.17 -2.58
C THR A 103 -0.16 -13.98 -2.58
N ALA A 104 0.57 -14.01 -3.69
CA ALA A 104 1.81 -14.79 -3.83
C ALA A 104 3.06 -14.11 -3.20
N GLY A 105 2.86 -13.04 -2.41
CA GLY A 105 3.90 -12.46 -1.56
C GLY A 105 4.97 -11.66 -2.33
N LYS A 106 6.24 -12.08 -2.20
CA LYS A 106 7.38 -11.42 -2.87
C LYS A 106 7.70 -12.01 -4.24
N THR A 107 7.00 -13.08 -4.62
CA THR A 107 7.16 -13.68 -5.95
C THR A 107 6.69 -12.68 -7.00
N SER A 108 7.35 -12.59 -8.15
CA SER A 108 6.91 -11.70 -9.24
C SER A 108 5.98 -12.46 -10.18
N PHE A 109 5.27 -11.72 -11.05
CA PHE A 109 4.49 -12.32 -12.13
C PHE A 109 5.37 -13.15 -13.09
N VAL A 110 6.59 -12.66 -13.37
CA VAL A 110 7.57 -13.36 -14.23
C VAL A 110 7.95 -14.72 -13.65
N VAL A 111 8.23 -14.79 -12.35
CA VAL A 111 8.58 -16.06 -11.70
C VAL A 111 7.42 -17.04 -11.74
N ILE A 112 6.20 -16.58 -11.45
CA ILE A 112 4.99 -17.43 -11.50
C ILE A 112 4.73 -17.93 -12.92
N ARG A 113 4.90 -17.08 -13.94
CA ARG A 113 4.74 -17.47 -15.34
C ARG A 113 5.74 -18.55 -15.72
N ASN A 114 7.04 -18.36 -15.42
CA ASN A 114 8.07 -19.36 -15.69
C ASN A 114 7.79 -20.71 -14.99
N GLU A 115 7.17 -20.69 -13.80
CA GLU A 115 6.78 -21.93 -13.11
C GLU A 115 5.61 -22.63 -13.79
N LEU A 116 4.62 -21.89 -14.27
CA LEU A 116 3.47 -22.44 -14.99
C LEU A 116 3.88 -23.00 -16.37
N GLU A 117 4.78 -22.32 -17.08
CA GLU A 117 5.27 -22.72 -18.41
C GLU A 117 5.98 -24.08 -18.39
N LYS A 118 6.59 -24.47 -17.26
CA LYS A 118 7.17 -25.83 -17.09
C LYS A 118 6.13 -26.95 -17.20
N THR A 119 4.87 -26.66 -16.93
CA THR A 119 3.78 -27.65 -16.92
C THR A 119 2.83 -27.51 -18.11
N LYS A 120 2.74 -26.31 -18.69
CA LYS A 120 1.82 -25.99 -19.77
C LYS A 120 2.36 -24.83 -20.61
N GLU A 121 2.45 -25.01 -21.92
CA GLU A 121 2.63 -23.92 -22.87
C GLU A 121 1.48 -23.94 -23.89
N PRO A 122 0.81 -22.80 -24.16
CA PRO A 122 0.97 -21.45 -23.58
C PRO A 122 0.19 -21.23 -22.26
N VAL A 123 0.70 -20.35 -21.39
CA VAL A 123 0.03 -19.92 -20.15
C VAL A 123 -0.89 -18.73 -20.39
N SER A 124 -2.15 -18.83 -19.98
CA SER A 124 -3.13 -17.75 -20.17
C SER A 124 -3.10 -16.70 -19.06
N LEU A 125 -3.62 -15.49 -19.33
CA LEU A 125 -3.73 -14.43 -18.32
C LEU A 125 -4.62 -14.82 -17.15
N LYS A 126 -5.68 -15.59 -17.41
CA LYS A 126 -6.53 -16.19 -16.37
C LYS A 126 -5.71 -17.09 -15.45
N GLU A 127 -4.83 -17.93 -15.99
CA GLU A 127 -4.02 -18.85 -15.17
C GLU A 127 -3.06 -18.08 -14.26
N ILE A 128 -2.41 -17.04 -14.78
CA ILE A 128 -1.58 -16.13 -13.98
C ILE A 128 -2.43 -15.43 -12.92
N PHE A 129 -3.63 -14.94 -13.27
CA PHE A 129 -4.55 -14.30 -12.34
C PHE A 129 -4.92 -15.25 -11.18
N VAL A 130 -5.30 -16.48 -11.49
CA VAL A 130 -5.64 -17.52 -10.51
C VAL A 130 -4.43 -17.84 -9.64
N ALA A 131 -3.27 -18.12 -10.22
CA ALA A 131 -2.06 -18.50 -9.48
C ALA A 131 -1.59 -17.39 -8.52
N THR A 132 -1.65 -16.13 -8.96
CA THR A 132 -1.19 -14.98 -8.18
C THR A 132 -2.12 -14.62 -7.02
N ARG A 133 -3.38 -15.07 -7.09
CA ARG A 133 -4.44 -14.81 -6.10
C ARG A 133 -4.86 -16.08 -5.33
N ALA A 134 -4.17 -17.20 -5.57
CA ALA A 134 -4.39 -18.45 -4.86
C ALA A 134 -4.00 -18.32 -3.38
N ARG A 135 -4.98 -18.56 -2.50
CA ARG A 135 -4.76 -18.54 -1.05
C ARG A 135 -4.12 -19.83 -0.57
N LYS A 136 -3.20 -19.72 0.38
CA LYS A 136 -2.51 -20.86 0.98
C LYS A 136 -3.38 -21.47 2.08
N PRO A 137 -3.55 -22.81 2.14
CA PRO A 137 -4.28 -23.46 3.21
C PRO A 137 -3.62 -23.17 4.57
N GLY A 138 -4.43 -22.94 5.60
CA GLY A 138 -3.96 -22.61 6.96
C GLY A 138 -3.45 -21.18 7.16
N ARG A 139 -3.40 -20.33 6.13
CA ARG A 139 -3.09 -18.90 6.28
C ARG A 139 -4.37 -18.09 6.50
N VAL A 140 -4.37 -17.23 7.51
CA VAL A 140 -5.44 -16.24 7.74
C VAL A 140 -5.22 -15.02 6.86
N TYR A 141 -6.24 -14.63 6.10
CA TYR A 141 -6.24 -13.43 5.27
C TYR A 141 -7.16 -12.38 5.89
N LYS A 142 -6.76 -11.11 5.83
CA LYS A 142 -7.54 -9.99 6.38
C LYS A 142 -8.71 -9.59 5.49
N ASP A 143 -8.48 -9.60 4.17
CA ASP A 143 -9.46 -9.18 3.18
C ASP A 143 -10.31 -10.38 2.73
N SER A 144 -11.54 -10.16 2.25
CA SER A 144 -12.36 -11.21 1.62
C SER A 144 -11.80 -11.59 0.23
N ASP A 145 -12.04 -12.83 -0.22
CA ASP A 145 -11.77 -13.31 -1.59
C ASP A 145 -13.02 -13.44 -2.44
N GLU A 146 -14.19 -13.01 -1.96
CA GLU A 146 -15.47 -13.11 -2.71
C GLU A 146 -15.35 -12.55 -4.13
N ASN A 147 -14.84 -11.33 -4.27
CA ASN A 147 -14.68 -10.70 -5.57
C ASN A 147 -13.67 -11.44 -6.47
N THR A 148 -12.59 -11.96 -5.90
CA THR A 148 -11.61 -12.76 -6.65
C THR A 148 -12.26 -14.06 -7.15
N THR A 149 -12.99 -14.74 -6.28
CA THR A 149 -13.68 -16.01 -6.57
C THR A 149 -14.77 -15.81 -7.62
N SER A 150 -15.57 -14.74 -7.50
CA SER A 150 -16.59 -14.36 -8.48
C SER A 150 -15.98 -14.10 -9.86
N LYS A 151 -14.90 -13.32 -9.95
CA LYS A 151 -14.19 -13.06 -11.22
C LYS A 151 -13.62 -14.35 -11.83
N ILE A 152 -13.02 -15.22 -11.02
CA ILE A 152 -12.50 -16.51 -11.51
C ILE A 152 -13.65 -17.39 -12.05
N ALA A 153 -14.80 -17.40 -11.38
CA ALA A 153 -15.98 -18.13 -11.83
C ALA A 153 -16.53 -17.57 -13.15
N GLU A 154 -16.57 -16.25 -13.30
CA GLU A 154 -16.97 -15.57 -14.53
C GLU A 154 -16.03 -15.89 -15.70
N MET A 155 -14.71 -15.82 -15.48
CA MET A 155 -13.71 -16.21 -16.50
C MET A 155 -13.90 -17.67 -16.93
N LYS A 156 -14.20 -18.58 -15.99
CA LYS A 156 -14.49 -19.99 -16.31
C LYS A 156 -15.76 -20.17 -17.15
N LYS A 157 -16.82 -19.39 -16.87
CA LYS A 157 -18.07 -19.43 -17.65
C LYS A 157 -17.84 -19.01 -19.09
N ILE A 158 -17.08 -17.93 -19.29
CA ILE A 158 -16.76 -17.39 -20.63
C ILE A 158 -15.98 -18.42 -21.46
N GLU A 159 -14.96 -19.05 -20.89
CA GLU A 159 -14.20 -20.10 -21.60
C GLU A 159 -15.07 -21.32 -21.95
N THR A 160 -15.99 -21.70 -21.06
CA THR A 160 -16.89 -22.83 -21.30
C THR A 160 -17.86 -22.54 -22.46
N GLN A 161 -18.39 -21.31 -22.54
CA GLN A 161 -19.29 -20.90 -23.62
C GLN A 161 -18.58 -20.85 -24.98
N GLN A 162 -17.33 -20.37 -25.03
CA GLN A 162 -16.55 -20.34 -26.27
C GLN A 162 -16.23 -21.73 -26.82
N SER A 163 -16.00 -22.71 -25.94
CA SER A 163 -15.78 -24.09 -26.36
C SER A 163 -17.00 -24.71 -27.05
N VAL A 164 -18.20 -24.16 -26.83
CA VAL A 164 -19.47 -24.66 -27.39
C VAL A 164 -19.81 -23.95 -28.70
N ASP A 165 -19.62 -22.63 -28.77
CA ASP A 165 -20.06 -21.81 -29.91
C ASP A 165 -19.05 -21.75 -31.08
N GLY A 166 -17.81 -22.22 -30.90
CA GLY A 166 -16.79 -22.22 -31.95
C GLY A 166 -16.42 -20.82 -32.50
N SER A 167 -16.77 -19.76 -31.78
CA SER A 167 -16.53 -18.37 -32.15
C SER A 167 -15.06 -17.95 -31.91
N GLN A 168 -14.69 -16.74 -32.38
CA GLN A 168 -13.36 -16.17 -32.14
C GLN A 168 -12.99 -16.24 -30.64
N SER A 169 -11.79 -16.76 -30.35
CA SER A 169 -11.24 -16.86 -28.99
C SER A 169 -11.27 -15.49 -28.31
N VAL A 170 -12.19 -15.28 -27.36
CA VAL A 170 -12.24 -14.06 -26.55
C VAL A 170 -11.41 -14.30 -25.30
N ASP A 171 -10.44 -13.43 -25.02
CA ASP A 171 -9.67 -13.52 -23.77
C ASP A 171 -10.58 -13.28 -22.56
N ALA A 172 -10.91 -14.35 -21.85
CA ALA A 172 -11.81 -14.31 -20.70
C ALA A 172 -11.31 -13.35 -19.61
N PHE A 173 -9.99 -13.17 -19.48
CA PHE A 173 -9.42 -12.22 -18.54
C PHE A 173 -9.80 -10.77 -18.91
N SER A 174 -9.54 -10.36 -20.15
CA SER A 174 -9.87 -9.02 -20.65
C SER A 174 -11.37 -8.74 -20.63
N SER A 175 -12.23 -9.73 -20.88
CA SER A 175 -13.69 -9.58 -20.78
C SER A 175 -14.14 -9.22 -19.36
N VAL A 176 -13.60 -9.90 -18.34
CA VAL A 176 -13.99 -9.69 -16.93
C VAL A 176 -13.32 -8.46 -16.33
N MET A 177 -12.07 -8.21 -16.69
CA MET A 177 -11.27 -7.14 -16.09
C MET A 177 -11.39 -5.81 -16.84
N GLY A 178 -12.01 -5.80 -18.02
CA GLY A 178 -12.14 -4.63 -18.89
C GLY A 178 -10.85 -4.32 -19.66
N PRO A 179 -10.84 -3.24 -20.46
CA PRO A 179 -9.68 -2.87 -21.27
C PRO A 179 -8.46 -2.52 -20.40
N GLU A 180 -7.27 -2.77 -20.95
CA GLU A 180 -6.01 -2.34 -20.34
C GLU A 180 -5.88 -0.81 -20.33
N HIS A 181 -5.13 -0.29 -19.37
CA HIS A 181 -4.83 1.14 -19.30
C HIS A 181 -3.63 1.50 -20.21
N PRO A 182 -3.64 2.69 -20.84
CA PRO A 182 -2.50 3.14 -21.63
C PRO A 182 -1.19 3.09 -20.84
N GLY A 183 -0.15 2.48 -21.43
CA GLY A 183 1.19 2.40 -20.85
C GLY A 183 1.38 1.36 -19.73
N ARG A 184 0.39 0.50 -19.45
CA ARG A 184 0.53 -0.55 -18.43
C ARG A 184 -0.24 -1.83 -18.79
N LEU A 185 0.45 -2.96 -18.76
CA LEU A 185 -0.13 -4.29 -18.90
C LEU A 185 -0.33 -4.94 -17.52
N ARG A 186 -1.56 -5.35 -17.20
CA ARG A 186 -1.81 -6.13 -15.98
C ARG A 186 -1.15 -7.50 -16.07
N LEU A 187 -0.63 -7.98 -14.93
CA LEU A 187 -0.02 -9.30 -14.75
C LEU A 187 1.33 -9.54 -15.48
N TYR A 188 2.01 -8.49 -15.97
CA TYR A 188 3.34 -8.63 -16.58
C TYR A 188 4.52 -8.18 -15.69
N GLY A 189 4.24 -7.43 -14.61
CA GLY A 189 5.27 -6.82 -13.75
C GLY A 189 5.32 -5.33 -13.95
#